data_AF-A0A2D9C5I1-F1
#
_entry.id   AF-A0A2D9C5I1-F1
#
_cell.length_a   1.000
_cell.length_b   1.000
_cell.length_c   1.000
_cell.angle_alpha   90.00
_cell.angle_beta   90.00
_cell.angle_gamma   90.00
#
_symmetry.space_group_name_H-M   'P 1'
#
loop_
_entity.id
_entity.type
_entity.pdbx_description
1 polymer ?
#
loop_
_entity_poly.entity_id
_entity_poly.type
_entity_poly.pdbx_seq_one_letter_code
_entity_poly.pdbx_strand_id
1 'polypeptide(L)'
;MRLPVISILATLMLTVPCAAGAPASEIQRLIDEATPGSVIEPSPGIYEGSLRITKSITLDGQGKVTIDAGGEGSVIEIAAEHVTLRGLIITGSDKSVSGESAGIKANTGPVTIENNRITDVYFGIDLKQSPGSIIRNNTIIGKELELGRRGDGIRLWWSHACIIEHNTILNSRDMVFWYSEDLMIQNNAVRESRYGLHFMYSHNTTVRENHLTGNSVGIYLMYSNSIHLLENQIDNNRGTSGYGIGLKDCDDIKVVSNLLAANRVGIYIDNSPSSADSTGLIHANKIAFNEVGLLATPNTHDNTIYDNGFIENEEQVSVHGGGQLFLNQFAGPDRGNFWSDYNGFDRDHDGLGEFAYEPRSLFRTMLAREPNLRLFVHSPAQQAIELTARAFPELDPDPMLSDPKPLVLPPRFELDTIEAGPGGFRMGILSIGLILSSLFVMIRLTVEREISAHPGAPRHD
;
A
#
# COMPACT_ATOMS: atom_id res chain seq x y z
N MET A 1 -35.23 23.01 -58.98
CA MET A 1 -35.55 21.57 -58.86
C MET A 1 -34.31 20.75 -59.17
N ARG A 2 -33.51 20.36 -58.15
CA ARG A 2 -32.54 19.26 -58.23
C ARG A 2 -32.37 18.68 -56.83
N LEU A 3 -32.74 17.39 -56.66
CA LEU A 3 -32.58 16.61 -55.43
C LEU A 3 -31.12 16.16 -55.24
N PRO A 4 -30.65 15.90 -54.00
CA PRO A 4 -29.32 15.37 -53.75
C PRO A 4 -29.31 13.84 -53.76
N VAL A 5 -28.21 13.28 -54.28
CA VAL A 5 -27.89 11.85 -54.28
C VAL A 5 -27.23 11.50 -52.94
N ILE A 6 -27.77 10.50 -52.25
CA ILE A 6 -27.20 9.90 -51.03
C ILE A 6 -26.31 8.74 -51.46
N SER A 7 -25.00 8.82 -51.20
CA SER A 7 -24.07 7.70 -51.31
C SER A 7 -23.95 7.01 -49.95
N ILE A 8 -24.41 5.76 -49.88
CA ILE A 8 -24.20 4.85 -48.75
C ILE A 8 -22.85 4.16 -48.96
N LEU A 9 -21.87 4.43 -48.09
CA LEU A 9 -20.67 3.60 -47.97
C LEU A 9 -20.98 2.44 -47.03
N ALA A 10 -21.00 1.21 -47.55
CA ALA A 10 -21.04 0.00 -46.76
C ALA A 10 -19.61 -0.37 -46.34
N THR A 11 -19.30 -0.25 -45.05
CA THR A 11 -18.03 -0.70 -44.47
C THR A 11 -18.08 -2.21 -44.31
N LEU A 12 -17.27 -2.92 -45.09
CA LEU A 12 -17.10 -4.37 -45.01
C LEU A 12 -16.28 -4.69 -43.74
N MET A 13 -16.94 -5.16 -42.67
CA MET A 13 -16.24 -5.75 -41.53
C MET A 13 -15.66 -7.11 -41.93
N LEU A 14 -14.35 -7.16 -42.14
CA LEU A 14 -13.60 -8.42 -42.17
C LEU A 14 -13.60 -9.02 -40.76
N THR A 15 -14.46 -10.02 -40.57
CA THR A 15 -14.38 -10.94 -39.43
C THR A 15 -13.07 -11.71 -39.52
N VAL A 16 -12.10 -11.40 -38.66
CA VAL A 16 -10.95 -12.27 -38.42
C VAL A 16 -11.49 -13.57 -37.81
N PRO A 17 -11.24 -14.75 -38.40
CA PRO A 17 -11.65 -16.00 -37.79
C PRO A 17 -10.99 -16.14 -36.43
N CYS A 18 -11.78 -16.21 -35.37
CA CYS A 18 -11.31 -16.71 -34.09
C CYS A 18 -10.82 -18.13 -34.34
N ALA A 19 -9.52 -18.38 -34.23
CA ALA A 19 -9.01 -19.74 -34.26
C ALA A 19 -9.66 -20.47 -33.07
N ALA A 20 -10.47 -21.49 -33.35
CA ALA A 20 -11.08 -22.31 -32.30
C ALA A 20 -9.96 -22.86 -31.40
N GLY A 21 -10.12 -22.75 -30.08
CA GLY A 21 -9.17 -23.31 -29.13
C GLY A 21 -9.08 -24.83 -29.29
N ALA A 22 -7.87 -25.38 -29.10
CA ALA A 22 -7.70 -26.82 -28.94
C ALA A 22 -8.25 -27.23 -27.56
N PRO A 23 -8.69 -28.48 -27.35
CA PRO A 23 -9.09 -28.90 -26.01
C PRO A 23 -7.86 -29.08 -25.10
N ALA A 24 -7.96 -28.66 -23.84
CA ALA A 24 -6.92 -28.84 -22.82
C ALA A 24 -6.57 -30.33 -22.57
N SER A 25 -7.44 -31.26 -22.98
CA SER A 25 -7.18 -32.70 -22.96
C SER A 25 -5.97 -33.11 -23.80
N GLU A 26 -5.55 -32.31 -24.79
CA GLU A 26 -4.31 -32.54 -25.53
C GLU A 26 -3.08 -32.39 -24.65
N ILE A 27 -3.03 -31.32 -23.84
CA ILE A 27 -1.95 -31.10 -22.86
C ILE A 27 -2.07 -32.12 -21.73
N GLN A 28 -3.29 -32.42 -21.26
CA GLN A 28 -3.51 -33.43 -20.24
C GLN A 28 -2.93 -34.79 -20.65
N ARG A 29 -3.13 -35.20 -21.91
CA ARG A 29 -2.51 -36.44 -22.42
C ARG A 29 -0.99 -36.40 -22.36
N LEU A 30 -0.35 -35.28 -22.71
CA LEU A 30 1.10 -35.13 -22.58
C LEU A 30 1.56 -35.28 -21.12
N ILE A 31 0.82 -34.70 -20.17
CA ILE A 31 1.07 -34.86 -18.72
C ILE A 31 0.90 -36.32 -18.29
N ASP A 32 -0.15 -36.98 -18.76
CA ASP A 32 -0.49 -38.37 -18.41
C ASP A 32 0.47 -39.39 -19.01
N GLU A 33 1.12 -39.08 -20.14
CA GLU A 33 2.15 -39.93 -20.79
C GLU A 33 3.56 -39.62 -20.29
N ALA A 34 3.82 -38.42 -19.78
CA ALA A 34 5.14 -38.01 -19.31
C ALA A 34 5.65 -38.84 -18.13
N THR A 35 6.96 -39.10 -18.11
CA THR A 35 7.63 -39.65 -16.93
C THR A 35 7.82 -38.53 -15.88
N PRO A 36 7.77 -38.82 -14.57
CA PRO A 36 8.15 -37.84 -13.55
C PRO A 36 9.54 -37.24 -13.84
N GLY A 37 9.68 -35.93 -13.63
CA GLY A 37 10.85 -35.12 -13.97
C GLY A 37 10.88 -34.60 -15.42
N SER A 38 9.92 -34.97 -16.27
CA SER A 38 9.90 -34.49 -17.66
C SER A 38 9.58 -33.01 -17.77
N VAL A 39 10.10 -32.39 -18.83
CA VAL A 39 9.68 -31.07 -19.30
C VAL A 39 8.69 -31.27 -20.45
N ILE A 40 7.52 -30.64 -20.34
CA ILE A 40 6.44 -30.66 -21.32
C ILE A 40 6.35 -29.26 -21.93
N GLU A 41 6.54 -29.19 -23.23
CA GLU A 41 6.48 -27.95 -24.01
C GLU A 41 5.34 -28.06 -25.05
N PRO A 42 4.11 -27.65 -24.71
CA PRO A 42 3.00 -27.68 -25.65
C PRO A 42 3.26 -26.78 -26.86
N SER A 43 2.61 -27.11 -27.99
CA SER A 43 2.64 -26.23 -29.15
C SER A 43 1.95 -24.89 -28.82
N PRO A 44 2.40 -23.76 -29.39
CA PRO A 44 1.72 -22.47 -29.24
C PRO A 44 0.23 -22.56 -29.58
N GLY A 45 -0.63 -22.01 -28.73
CA GLY A 45 -2.08 -22.09 -28.94
C GLY A 45 -2.91 -21.75 -27.70
N ILE A 46 -4.22 -21.72 -27.90
CA ILE A 46 -5.22 -21.60 -26.84
C ILE A 46 -5.80 -22.98 -26.59
N TYR A 47 -5.82 -23.39 -25.33
CA TYR A 47 -6.31 -24.67 -24.87
C TYR A 47 -7.50 -24.48 -23.92
N GLU A 48 -8.68 -24.90 -24.36
CA GLU A 48 -9.95 -24.75 -23.64
C GLU A 48 -10.15 -25.90 -22.64
N GLY A 49 -10.42 -25.55 -21.39
CA GLY A 49 -10.62 -26.45 -20.26
C GLY A 49 -9.56 -26.29 -19.17
N SER A 50 -9.70 -27.10 -18.12
CA SER A 50 -8.79 -27.13 -16.98
C SER A 50 -7.74 -28.23 -17.09
N LEU A 51 -6.63 -28.06 -16.36
CA LEU A 51 -5.57 -29.07 -16.25
C LEU A 51 -5.43 -29.57 -14.81
N ARG A 52 -5.12 -30.85 -14.66
CA ARG A 52 -4.76 -31.45 -13.38
C ARG A 52 -3.39 -32.13 -13.45
N ILE A 53 -2.44 -31.62 -12.69
CA ILE A 53 -1.05 -32.10 -12.70
C ILE A 53 -0.84 -33.06 -11.53
N THR A 54 -0.69 -34.34 -11.85
CA THR A 54 -0.60 -35.44 -10.88
C THR A 54 0.80 -36.04 -10.76
N LYS A 55 1.78 -35.48 -11.48
CA LYS A 55 3.17 -35.93 -11.49
C LYS A 55 4.10 -34.73 -11.32
N SER A 56 5.26 -34.94 -10.71
CA SER A 56 6.35 -33.97 -10.73
C SER A 56 6.81 -33.78 -12.18
N ILE A 57 6.48 -32.64 -12.79
CA ILE A 57 6.86 -32.28 -14.15
C ILE A 57 7.09 -30.77 -14.24
N THR A 58 7.74 -30.33 -15.31
CA THR A 58 7.75 -28.92 -15.73
C THR A 58 6.80 -28.75 -16.89
N LEU A 59 5.82 -27.85 -16.78
CA LEU A 59 4.98 -27.41 -17.89
C LEU A 59 5.44 -26.01 -18.32
N ASP A 60 6.00 -25.92 -19.52
CA ASP A 60 6.59 -24.70 -20.07
C ASP A 60 5.80 -24.22 -21.29
N GLY A 61 5.08 -23.10 -21.13
CA GLY A 61 4.30 -22.48 -22.18
C GLY A 61 5.10 -21.57 -23.12
N GLN A 62 6.37 -21.28 -22.81
CA GLN A 62 7.26 -20.41 -23.59
C GLN A 62 6.66 -19.02 -23.93
N GLY A 63 5.72 -18.54 -23.12
CA GLY A 63 4.97 -17.30 -23.31
C GLY A 63 3.90 -17.35 -24.43
N LYS A 64 3.59 -18.53 -24.95
CA LYS A 64 2.76 -18.71 -26.17
C LYS A 64 1.61 -19.70 -26.00
N VAL A 65 1.47 -20.31 -24.82
CA VAL A 65 0.42 -21.27 -24.49
C VAL A 65 -0.56 -20.65 -23.52
N THR A 66 -1.83 -20.61 -23.93
CA THR A 66 -2.95 -20.15 -23.09
C THR A 66 -3.76 -21.35 -22.63
N ILE A 67 -4.03 -21.44 -21.33
CA ILE A 67 -5.03 -22.35 -20.74
C ILE A 67 -6.22 -21.50 -20.31
N ASP A 68 -7.40 -21.80 -20.85
CA ASP A 68 -8.64 -21.07 -20.61
C ASP A 68 -9.72 -22.01 -20.07
N ALA A 69 -10.11 -21.86 -18.80
CA ALA A 69 -11.13 -22.71 -18.20
C ALA A 69 -12.59 -22.33 -18.53
N GLY A 70 -12.81 -21.35 -19.41
CA GLY A 70 -14.15 -21.04 -19.94
C GLY A 70 -15.14 -20.48 -18.91
N GLY A 71 -14.65 -20.01 -17.76
CA GLY A 71 -15.45 -19.49 -16.65
C GLY A 71 -15.91 -20.55 -15.66
N GLU A 72 -15.34 -21.76 -15.69
CA GLU A 72 -15.69 -22.87 -14.81
C GLU A 72 -14.49 -23.33 -13.96
N GLY A 73 -14.69 -23.51 -12.66
CA GLY A 73 -13.68 -24.10 -11.77
C GLY A 73 -12.33 -23.36 -11.74
N SER A 74 -11.28 -24.08 -11.33
CA SER A 74 -9.90 -23.59 -11.37
C SER A 74 -9.27 -23.92 -12.73
N VAL A 75 -8.30 -23.12 -13.17
CA VAL A 75 -7.65 -23.33 -14.48
C VAL A 75 -6.62 -24.46 -14.42
N ILE A 76 -5.74 -24.43 -13.42
CA ILE A 76 -4.74 -25.49 -13.20
C ILE A 76 -4.77 -25.92 -11.74
N GLU A 77 -4.93 -27.23 -11.52
CA GLU A 77 -4.83 -27.85 -10.20
C GLU A 77 -3.58 -28.73 -10.09
N ILE A 78 -2.71 -28.42 -9.15
CA ILE A 78 -1.49 -29.16 -8.84
C ILE A 78 -1.76 -30.12 -7.68
N ALA A 79 -1.55 -31.42 -7.95
CA ALA A 79 -1.75 -32.52 -7.02
C ALA A 79 -0.48 -33.38 -6.83
N ALA A 80 0.68 -32.87 -7.24
CA ALA A 80 1.98 -33.49 -7.02
C ALA A 80 3.04 -32.46 -6.59
N GLU A 81 4.01 -32.92 -5.81
CA GLU A 81 5.17 -32.14 -5.40
C GLU A 81 6.14 -31.96 -6.57
N HIS A 82 7.05 -30.98 -6.44
CA HIS A 82 8.09 -30.67 -7.41
C HIS A 82 7.54 -30.41 -8.83
N VAL A 83 6.40 -29.74 -8.91
CA VAL A 83 5.83 -29.26 -10.17
C VAL A 83 6.34 -27.86 -10.45
N THR A 84 6.74 -27.61 -11.70
CA THR A 84 7.08 -26.27 -12.19
C THR A 84 6.08 -25.85 -13.26
N LEU A 85 5.44 -24.70 -13.07
CA LEU A 85 4.60 -24.04 -14.07
C LEU A 85 5.28 -22.76 -14.54
N ARG A 86 5.58 -22.66 -15.83
CA ARG A 86 6.23 -21.46 -16.36
C ARG A 86 5.83 -21.03 -17.74
N GLY A 87 5.87 -19.72 -17.99
CA GLY A 87 5.63 -19.15 -19.31
C GLY A 87 4.21 -19.38 -19.84
N LEU A 88 3.22 -19.60 -18.97
CA LEU A 88 1.84 -19.85 -19.36
C LEU A 88 1.01 -18.56 -19.30
N ILE A 89 -0.01 -18.48 -20.14
CA ILE A 89 -1.12 -17.54 -20.01
C ILE A 89 -2.29 -18.33 -19.42
N ILE A 90 -2.84 -17.89 -18.30
CA ILE A 90 -3.82 -18.65 -17.51
C ILE A 90 -5.04 -17.75 -17.29
N THR A 91 -6.22 -18.19 -17.73
CA THR A 91 -7.41 -17.35 -17.76
C THR A 91 -8.72 -18.10 -17.57
N GLY A 92 -9.78 -17.35 -17.28
CA GLY A 92 -11.16 -17.84 -17.37
C GLY A 92 -11.56 -18.77 -16.21
N SER A 93 -11.16 -18.47 -14.97
CA SER A 93 -11.71 -19.20 -13.82
C SER A 93 -13.16 -18.78 -13.53
N ASP A 94 -13.87 -19.59 -12.74
CA ASP A 94 -15.18 -19.18 -12.20
C ASP A 94 -15.06 -17.87 -11.37
N LYS A 95 -16.16 -17.13 -11.30
CA LYS A 95 -16.37 -15.88 -10.56
C LYS A 95 -16.94 -16.09 -9.14
N SER A 96 -17.19 -17.33 -8.72
CA SER A 96 -17.86 -17.62 -7.45
C SER A 96 -16.91 -17.73 -6.25
N VAL A 97 -17.30 -17.08 -5.16
CA VAL A 97 -16.68 -17.23 -3.83
C VAL A 97 -16.78 -18.68 -3.33
N SER A 98 -17.88 -19.38 -3.64
CA SER A 98 -18.18 -20.70 -3.07
C SER A 98 -17.27 -21.82 -3.58
N GLY A 99 -16.71 -21.67 -4.78
CA GLY A 99 -15.82 -22.68 -5.39
C GLY A 99 -14.35 -22.51 -5.01
N GLU A 100 -13.99 -21.34 -4.46
CA GLU A 100 -12.59 -20.94 -4.27
C GLU A 100 -11.72 -21.21 -5.50
N SER A 101 -12.25 -20.86 -6.67
CA SER A 101 -11.61 -21.07 -7.95
C SER A 101 -10.39 -20.18 -8.12
N ALA A 102 -9.32 -20.75 -8.67
CA ALA A 102 -8.06 -20.06 -8.88
C ALA A 102 -7.53 -20.25 -10.30
N GLY A 103 -6.65 -19.34 -10.75
CA GLY A 103 -5.82 -19.59 -11.92
C GLY A 103 -4.91 -20.79 -11.69
N ILE A 104 -4.19 -20.79 -10.57
CA ILE A 104 -3.39 -21.94 -10.14
C ILE A 104 -3.75 -22.29 -8.71
N LYS A 105 -4.06 -23.55 -8.47
CA LYS A 105 -4.34 -24.09 -7.14
C LYS A 105 -3.38 -25.23 -6.84
N ALA A 106 -2.74 -25.21 -5.67
CA ALA A 106 -1.93 -26.33 -5.19
C ALA A 106 -2.28 -26.66 -3.74
N ASN A 107 -2.42 -27.95 -3.45
CA ASN A 107 -2.65 -28.46 -2.09
C ASN A 107 -1.45 -29.29 -1.60
N THR A 108 -0.28 -29.08 -2.20
CA THR A 108 0.95 -29.84 -1.97
C THR A 108 2.14 -29.02 -2.46
N GLY A 109 3.29 -29.18 -1.82
CA GLY A 109 4.51 -28.47 -2.15
C GLY A 109 5.75 -29.31 -1.85
N PRO A 110 6.92 -28.91 -2.37
CA PRO A 110 7.17 -27.61 -3.00
C PRO A 110 6.70 -27.54 -4.46
N VAL A 111 6.21 -26.37 -4.88
CA VAL A 111 5.92 -26.06 -6.29
C VAL A 111 6.66 -24.79 -6.71
N THR A 112 6.98 -24.68 -8.00
CA THR A 112 7.55 -23.45 -8.59
C THR A 112 6.57 -22.89 -9.62
N ILE A 113 6.10 -21.67 -9.39
CA ILE A 113 5.19 -20.96 -10.30
C ILE A 113 5.91 -19.70 -10.75
N GLU A 114 6.37 -19.68 -12.01
CA GLU A 114 7.24 -18.61 -12.49
C GLU A 114 6.92 -18.08 -13.88
N ASN A 115 7.11 -16.78 -14.11
CA ASN A 115 6.99 -16.17 -15.44
C ASN A 115 5.60 -16.39 -16.11
N ASN A 116 4.53 -16.53 -15.32
CA ASN A 116 3.17 -16.72 -15.85
C ASN A 116 2.40 -15.40 -15.91
N ARG A 117 1.46 -15.31 -16.86
CA ARG A 117 0.46 -14.25 -16.95
C ARG A 117 -0.90 -14.82 -16.57
N ILE A 118 -1.44 -14.39 -15.43
CA ILE A 118 -2.68 -14.90 -14.87
C ILE A 118 -3.71 -13.76 -14.88
N THR A 119 -4.80 -13.92 -15.62
CA THR A 119 -5.78 -12.84 -15.86
C THR A 119 -7.19 -13.37 -15.85
N ASP A 120 -8.18 -12.53 -15.55
CA ASP A 120 -9.60 -12.92 -15.51
C ASP A 120 -9.87 -14.17 -14.66
N VAL A 121 -9.19 -14.23 -13.51
CA VAL A 121 -9.39 -15.27 -12.50
C VAL A 121 -9.89 -14.66 -11.21
N TYR A 122 -10.60 -15.46 -10.42
CA TYR A 122 -11.07 -15.05 -9.11
C TYR A 122 -9.91 -15.01 -8.12
N PHE A 123 -9.33 -16.15 -7.76
CA PHE A 123 -8.01 -16.20 -7.10
C PHE A 123 -6.89 -16.34 -8.14
N GLY A 124 -5.78 -15.63 -7.97
CA GLY A 124 -4.63 -15.78 -8.87
C GLY A 124 -3.90 -17.11 -8.65
N ILE A 125 -3.16 -17.16 -7.54
CA ILE A 125 -2.44 -18.36 -7.07
C ILE A 125 -2.92 -18.68 -5.65
N ASP A 126 -3.44 -19.89 -5.45
CA ASP A 126 -3.91 -20.40 -4.16
C ASP A 126 -3.06 -21.60 -3.73
N LEU A 127 -2.20 -21.39 -2.74
CA LEU A 127 -1.35 -22.42 -2.14
C LEU A 127 -1.90 -22.82 -0.76
N LYS A 128 -2.23 -24.10 -0.60
CA LYS A 128 -2.65 -24.68 0.66
C LYS A 128 -1.69 -25.81 1.03
N GLN A 129 -1.15 -25.80 2.24
CA GLN A 129 -0.26 -26.85 2.72
C GLN A 129 0.89 -27.16 1.74
N SER A 130 1.47 -26.12 1.14
CA SER A 130 2.45 -26.22 0.06
C SER A 130 3.80 -25.60 0.48
N PRO A 131 4.48 -26.16 1.49
CA PRO A 131 5.69 -25.56 2.03
C PRO A 131 6.84 -25.56 1.03
N GLY A 132 7.80 -24.63 1.19
CA GLY A 132 9.00 -24.55 0.36
C GLY A 132 8.74 -24.13 -1.09
N SER A 133 7.55 -23.57 -1.38
CA SER A 133 7.16 -23.19 -2.73
C SER A 133 7.75 -21.83 -3.14
N ILE A 134 7.94 -21.66 -4.45
CA ILE A 134 8.49 -20.43 -5.05
C ILE A 134 7.44 -19.85 -6.00
N ILE A 135 7.05 -18.60 -5.76
CA ILE A 135 6.19 -17.82 -6.65
C ILE A 135 6.98 -16.62 -7.13
N ARG A 136 7.39 -16.61 -8.41
CA ARG A 136 8.26 -15.53 -8.91
C ARG A 136 7.96 -15.01 -10.30
N ASN A 137 8.19 -13.73 -10.55
CA ASN A 137 8.05 -13.13 -11.89
C ASN A 137 6.67 -13.34 -12.53
N ASN A 138 5.60 -13.50 -11.75
CA ASN A 138 4.25 -13.65 -12.30
C ASN A 138 3.56 -12.28 -12.42
N THR A 139 2.73 -12.11 -13.45
CA THR A 139 1.80 -11.00 -13.55
C THR A 139 0.39 -11.50 -13.30
N ILE A 140 -0.26 -11.00 -12.25
CA ILE A 140 -1.62 -11.38 -11.85
C ILE A 140 -2.52 -10.15 -11.95
N ILE A 141 -3.56 -10.25 -12.77
CA ILE A 141 -4.57 -9.19 -12.92
C ILE A 141 -5.92 -9.78 -12.52
N GLY A 142 -6.45 -9.28 -11.41
CA GLY A 142 -7.74 -9.72 -10.88
C GLY A 142 -8.90 -9.43 -11.82
N LYS A 143 -10.00 -10.17 -11.65
CA LYS A 143 -11.25 -9.96 -12.38
C LYS A 143 -11.84 -8.56 -12.12
N GLU A 144 -12.46 -7.95 -13.13
CA GLU A 144 -13.11 -6.64 -13.01
C GLU A 144 -14.38 -6.73 -12.13
N LEU A 145 -14.18 -6.62 -10.83
CA LEU A 145 -15.23 -6.63 -9.81
C LEU A 145 -15.03 -5.46 -8.83
N GLU A 146 -16.10 -5.09 -8.13
CA GLU A 146 -16.03 -4.20 -6.98
C GLU A 146 -15.04 -4.72 -5.93
N LEU A 147 -14.31 -3.82 -5.27
CA LEU A 147 -13.16 -4.17 -4.43
C LEU A 147 -13.44 -5.30 -3.42
N GLY A 148 -14.57 -5.22 -2.70
CA GLY A 148 -14.97 -6.23 -1.71
C GLY A 148 -15.36 -7.59 -2.29
N ARG A 149 -15.59 -7.67 -3.61
CA ARG A 149 -15.97 -8.89 -4.34
C ARG A 149 -14.84 -9.48 -5.18
N ARG A 150 -13.70 -8.81 -5.29
CA ARG A 150 -12.51 -9.35 -5.95
C ARG A 150 -11.98 -10.55 -5.16
N GLY A 151 -11.34 -11.49 -5.85
CA GLY A 151 -10.53 -12.50 -5.19
C GLY A 151 -9.09 -12.02 -4.99
N ASP A 152 -8.37 -12.77 -4.16
CA ASP A 152 -6.98 -12.53 -3.80
C ASP A 152 -6.03 -12.85 -4.96
N GLY A 153 -4.96 -12.06 -5.12
CA GLY A 153 -3.95 -12.27 -6.14
C GLY A 153 -3.09 -13.49 -5.82
N ILE A 154 -2.51 -13.52 -4.62
CA ILE A 154 -1.78 -14.67 -4.08
C ILE A 154 -2.35 -14.98 -2.70
N ARG A 155 -2.65 -16.25 -2.42
CA ARG A 155 -3.15 -16.72 -1.15
C ARG A 155 -2.33 -17.92 -0.67
N LEU A 156 -1.75 -17.80 0.52
CA LEU A 156 -1.07 -18.89 1.21
C LEU A 156 -1.88 -19.29 2.46
N TRP A 157 -2.08 -20.59 2.64
CA TRP A 157 -2.66 -21.20 3.84
C TRP A 157 -1.76 -22.33 4.31
N TRP A 158 -1.24 -22.27 5.54
CA TRP A 158 -0.36 -23.32 6.11
C TRP A 158 0.81 -23.70 5.18
N SER A 159 1.43 -22.70 4.53
CA SER A 159 2.47 -22.91 3.52
C SER A 159 3.75 -22.20 3.95
N HIS A 160 4.56 -22.88 4.76
CA HIS A 160 5.77 -22.34 5.38
C HIS A 160 6.94 -22.27 4.41
N ALA A 161 7.98 -21.50 4.75
CA ALA A 161 9.26 -21.45 4.03
C ALA A 161 9.11 -21.12 2.52
N CYS A 162 8.09 -20.35 2.14
CA CYS A 162 7.86 -19.97 0.74
C CYS A 162 8.60 -18.68 0.38
N ILE A 163 9.03 -18.59 -0.87
CA ILE A 163 9.65 -17.40 -1.46
C ILE A 163 8.66 -16.78 -2.45
N ILE A 164 8.31 -15.52 -2.24
CA ILE A 164 7.41 -14.77 -3.10
C ILE A 164 8.12 -13.52 -3.58
N GLU A 165 8.57 -13.51 -4.84
CA GLU A 165 9.44 -12.46 -5.34
C GLU A 165 9.13 -11.96 -6.76
N HIS A 166 9.37 -10.68 -7.03
CA HIS A 166 9.26 -10.11 -8.37
C HIS A 166 7.88 -10.28 -9.04
N ASN A 167 6.81 -10.47 -8.26
CA ASN A 167 5.46 -10.58 -8.81
C ASN A 167 4.81 -9.19 -8.96
N THR A 168 4.00 -9.03 -10.00
CA THR A 168 3.15 -7.84 -10.20
C THR A 168 1.69 -8.25 -10.04
N ILE A 169 1.01 -7.64 -9.06
CA ILE A 169 -0.41 -7.86 -8.78
C ILE A 169 -1.16 -6.56 -9.01
N LEU A 170 -2.23 -6.61 -9.80
CA LEU A 170 -3.07 -5.47 -10.12
C LEU A 170 -4.54 -5.84 -9.98
N ASN A 171 -5.33 -4.92 -9.40
CA ASN A 171 -6.78 -5.03 -9.32
C ASN A 171 -7.26 -6.32 -8.63
N SER A 172 -6.56 -6.75 -7.59
CA SER A 172 -6.97 -7.89 -6.75
C SER A 172 -7.61 -7.40 -5.45
N ARG A 173 -8.09 -8.33 -4.62
CA ARG A 173 -8.47 -8.02 -3.24
C ARG A 173 -7.22 -7.92 -2.38
N ASP A 174 -6.58 -9.04 -2.05
CA ASP A 174 -5.38 -9.05 -1.23
C ASP A 174 -4.26 -9.90 -1.83
N MET A 175 -3.03 -9.72 -1.34
CA MET A 175 -2.01 -10.77 -1.27
C MET A 175 -1.94 -11.23 0.18
N VAL A 176 -2.41 -12.44 0.46
CA VAL A 176 -2.76 -12.88 1.83
C VAL A 176 -1.98 -14.11 2.28
N PHE A 177 -1.51 -14.06 3.52
CA PHE A 177 -0.72 -15.08 4.19
C PHE A 177 -1.40 -15.48 5.50
N TRP A 178 -1.87 -16.71 5.55
CA TRP A 178 -2.57 -17.28 6.69
C TRP A 178 -1.81 -18.46 7.25
N TYR A 179 -1.51 -18.43 8.55
CA TYR A 179 -0.84 -19.52 9.27
C TYR A 179 0.45 -20.00 8.58
N SER A 180 1.19 -19.07 7.97
CA SER A 180 2.36 -19.37 7.15
C SER A 180 3.57 -18.66 7.74
N GLU A 181 4.66 -19.39 7.90
CA GLU A 181 5.84 -18.95 8.65
C GLU A 181 7.10 -19.05 7.79
N ASP A 182 8.16 -18.37 8.21
CA ASP A 182 9.47 -18.39 7.55
C ASP A 182 9.42 -17.91 6.09
N LEU A 183 8.58 -16.91 5.81
CA LEU A 183 8.39 -16.41 4.44
C LEU A 183 9.45 -15.37 4.07
N MET A 184 9.84 -15.38 2.79
CA MET A 184 10.58 -14.29 2.16
C MET A 184 9.70 -13.64 1.10
N ILE A 185 9.30 -12.38 1.33
CA ILE A 185 8.43 -11.63 0.44
C ILE A 185 9.18 -10.39 -0.03
N GLN A 186 9.66 -10.41 -1.28
CA GLN A 186 10.60 -9.39 -1.74
C GLN A 186 10.36 -8.90 -3.16
N ASN A 187 10.63 -7.62 -3.42
CA ASN A 187 10.61 -7.07 -4.79
C ASN A 187 9.27 -7.26 -5.53
N ASN A 188 8.14 -7.36 -4.82
CA ASN A 188 6.82 -7.45 -5.44
C ASN A 188 6.20 -6.06 -5.63
N ALA A 189 5.36 -5.91 -6.65
CA ALA A 189 4.56 -4.71 -6.89
C ALA A 189 3.07 -5.04 -6.77
N VAL A 190 2.37 -4.41 -5.82
CA VAL A 190 0.92 -4.59 -5.63
C VAL A 190 0.20 -3.25 -5.74
N ARG A 191 -0.75 -3.17 -6.68
CA ARG A 191 -1.40 -1.92 -7.07
C ARG A 191 -2.92 -2.03 -7.11
N GLU A 192 -3.59 -0.94 -6.76
CA GLU A 192 -5.06 -0.77 -6.91
C GLU A 192 -5.86 -1.94 -6.31
N SER A 193 -5.37 -2.46 -5.18
CA SER A 193 -5.93 -3.60 -4.46
C SER A 193 -6.43 -3.19 -3.07
N ARG A 194 -7.08 -4.09 -2.33
CA ARG A 194 -7.53 -3.77 -0.97
C ARG A 194 -6.32 -3.75 -0.04
N TYR A 195 -5.74 -4.90 0.22
CA TYR A 195 -4.52 -5.00 1.02
C TYR A 195 -3.35 -5.38 0.13
N GLY A 196 -2.33 -4.52 0.08
CA GLY A 196 -1.10 -4.78 -0.65
C GLY A 196 -0.48 -6.10 -0.17
N LEU A 197 -0.29 -6.24 1.14
CA LEU A 197 0.08 -7.47 1.83
C LEU A 197 -0.75 -7.62 3.11
N HIS A 198 -1.29 -8.82 3.34
CA HIS A 198 -2.18 -9.12 4.46
C HIS A 198 -1.73 -10.38 5.19
N PHE A 199 -1.42 -10.25 6.48
CA PHE A 199 -0.95 -11.36 7.32
C PHE A 199 -1.92 -11.62 8.46
N MET A 200 -2.23 -12.90 8.68
CA MET A 200 -2.88 -13.36 9.89
C MET A 200 -2.13 -14.57 10.45
N TYR A 201 -1.74 -14.51 11.71
CA TYR A 201 -1.05 -15.62 12.40
C TYR A 201 0.16 -16.12 11.60
N SER A 202 0.99 -15.20 11.12
CA SER A 202 2.17 -15.52 10.32
C SER A 202 3.42 -15.01 11.03
N HIS A 203 4.47 -15.81 11.05
CA HIS A 203 5.62 -15.58 11.94
C HIS A 203 6.94 -15.65 11.18
N ASN A 204 8.01 -15.13 11.80
CA ASN A 204 9.40 -15.27 11.32
C ASN A 204 9.59 -14.87 9.85
N THR A 205 8.95 -13.77 9.43
CA THR A 205 8.84 -13.42 8.01
C THR A 205 9.61 -12.14 7.70
N THR A 206 10.32 -12.15 6.57
CA THR A 206 10.98 -10.94 6.03
C THR A 206 10.20 -10.42 4.83
N VAL A 207 9.83 -9.14 4.90
CA VAL A 207 9.14 -8.41 3.84
C VAL A 207 10.02 -7.24 3.44
N ARG A 208 10.63 -7.30 2.25
CA ARG A 208 11.60 -6.29 1.83
C ARG A 208 11.47 -5.79 0.40
N GLU A 209 11.80 -4.52 0.16
CA GLU A 209 11.90 -3.96 -1.19
C GLU A 209 10.59 -4.10 -2.02
N ASN A 210 9.42 -4.16 -1.37
CA ASN A 210 8.14 -4.25 -2.09
C ASN A 210 7.59 -2.84 -2.40
N HIS A 211 6.92 -2.69 -3.55
CA HIS A 211 6.23 -1.46 -3.95
C HIS A 211 4.70 -1.62 -3.85
N LEU A 212 4.09 -0.95 -2.88
CA LEU A 212 2.67 -1.08 -2.56
C LEU A 212 1.98 0.29 -2.72
N THR A 213 1.35 0.49 -3.87
CA THR A 213 0.78 1.81 -4.26
C THR A 213 -0.71 1.77 -4.57
N GLY A 214 -1.44 2.80 -4.15
CA GLY A 214 -2.86 2.96 -4.52
C GLY A 214 -3.78 1.88 -3.94
N ASN A 215 -3.35 1.19 -2.89
CA ASN A 215 -4.17 0.18 -2.23
C ASN A 215 -5.06 0.82 -1.15
N SER A 216 -6.02 0.06 -0.61
CA SER A 216 -6.75 0.52 0.59
C SER A 216 -5.90 0.52 1.85
N VAL A 217 -4.99 -0.46 1.98
CA VAL A 217 -3.91 -0.53 2.97
C VAL A 217 -2.68 -1.12 2.28
N GLY A 218 -1.49 -0.61 2.59
CA GLY A 218 -0.21 -1.16 2.10
C GLY A 218 0.06 -2.54 2.69
N ILE A 219 0.48 -2.59 3.95
CA ILE A 219 0.76 -3.82 4.71
C ILE A 219 -0.13 -3.85 5.95
N TYR A 220 -0.81 -4.97 6.20
CA TYR A 220 -1.53 -5.18 7.45
C TYR A 220 -1.14 -6.49 8.13
N LEU A 221 -0.60 -6.37 9.35
CA LEU A 221 -0.18 -7.48 10.20
C LEU A 221 -1.18 -7.67 11.33
N MET A 222 -1.65 -8.90 11.53
CA MET A 222 -2.55 -9.26 12.61
C MET A 222 -2.07 -10.54 13.30
N TYR A 223 -1.97 -10.50 14.63
CA TYR A 223 -1.67 -11.68 15.46
C TYR A 223 -0.37 -12.39 15.07
N SER A 224 0.64 -11.62 14.72
CA SER A 224 1.86 -12.09 14.06
C SER A 224 3.08 -11.69 14.88
N ASN A 225 4.19 -12.43 14.76
CA ASN A 225 5.39 -12.11 15.52
C ASN A 225 6.67 -12.29 14.72
N SER A 226 7.76 -11.63 15.14
CA SER A 226 9.08 -11.72 14.51
C SER A 226 9.02 -11.41 13.00
N ILE A 227 8.35 -10.32 12.63
CA ILE A 227 8.27 -9.85 11.24
C ILE A 227 9.21 -8.66 11.03
N HIS A 228 10.01 -8.74 9.97
CA HIS A 228 10.89 -7.67 9.53
C HIS A 228 10.35 -7.01 8.27
N LEU A 229 9.93 -5.75 8.37
CA LEU A 229 9.50 -4.88 7.27
C LEU A 229 10.65 -3.94 6.91
N LEU A 230 11.37 -4.24 5.83
CA LEU A 230 12.64 -3.59 5.48
C LEU A 230 12.55 -2.91 4.10
N GLU A 231 12.86 -1.62 4.00
CA GLU A 231 13.09 -0.99 2.69
C GLU A 231 11.89 -1.08 1.71
N ASN A 232 10.66 -1.15 2.22
CA ASN A 232 9.47 -1.16 1.37
C ASN A 232 9.06 0.26 0.99
N GLN A 233 8.55 0.42 -0.23
CA GLN A 233 7.94 1.65 -0.71
C GLN A 233 6.41 1.51 -0.68
N ILE A 234 5.77 2.30 0.17
CA ILE A 234 4.34 2.20 0.46
C ILE A 234 3.72 3.59 0.33
N ASP A 235 3.05 3.82 -0.79
CA ASP A 235 2.59 5.15 -1.15
C ASP A 235 1.16 5.24 -1.66
N ASN A 236 0.53 6.40 -1.44
CA ASN A 236 -0.80 6.72 -1.94
C ASN A 236 -1.90 5.69 -1.54
N ASN A 237 -1.78 5.04 -0.38
CA ASN A 237 -2.79 4.10 0.11
C ASN A 237 -3.88 4.86 0.90
N ARG A 238 -5.08 4.98 0.33
CA ARG A 238 -6.13 5.93 0.77
C ARG A 238 -7.54 5.33 0.88
N GLY A 239 -7.64 4.03 1.18
CA GLY A 239 -8.93 3.42 1.51
C GLY A 239 -9.53 3.91 2.84
N THR A 240 -10.65 3.33 3.28
CA THR A 240 -11.33 3.73 4.54
C THR A 240 -10.39 3.78 5.75
N SER A 241 -9.49 2.80 5.86
CA SER A 241 -8.39 2.83 6.84
C SER A 241 -7.19 3.62 6.30
N GLY A 242 -6.73 3.29 5.08
CA GLY A 242 -5.68 4.04 4.38
C GLY A 242 -4.31 3.95 5.06
N TYR A 243 -4.01 2.82 5.71
CA TYR A 243 -2.75 2.62 6.42
C TYR A 243 -1.64 2.27 5.42
N GLY A 244 -0.44 2.83 5.60
CA GLY A 244 0.76 2.37 4.93
C GLY A 244 1.16 1.02 5.53
N ILE A 245 1.51 1.02 6.82
CA ILE A 245 1.69 -0.19 7.63
C ILE A 245 0.69 -0.14 8.78
N GLY A 246 -0.05 -1.23 9.01
CA GLY A 246 -0.83 -1.39 10.22
C GLY A 246 -0.42 -2.64 11.00
N LEU A 247 -0.30 -2.49 12.32
CA LEU A 247 0.08 -3.52 13.27
C LEU A 247 -1.08 -3.71 14.24
N LYS A 248 -1.55 -4.95 14.39
CA LYS A 248 -2.56 -5.30 15.39
C LYS A 248 -2.16 -6.57 16.10
N ASP A 249 -2.00 -6.48 17.42
CA ASP A 249 -1.62 -7.61 18.27
C ASP A 249 -0.35 -8.31 17.73
N CYS A 250 0.69 -7.53 17.43
CA CYS A 250 1.91 -8.02 16.80
C CYS A 250 3.14 -7.83 17.68
N ASP A 251 3.95 -8.88 17.82
CA ASP A 251 5.11 -8.94 18.72
C ASP A 251 6.43 -8.98 17.92
N ASP A 252 7.51 -8.44 18.48
CA ASP A 252 8.88 -8.52 17.94
C ASP A 252 9.00 -8.01 16.48
N ILE A 253 8.29 -6.91 16.19
CA ILE A 253 8.23 -6.32 14.84
C ILE A 253 9.37 -5.32 14.63
N LYS A 254 10.00 -5.40 13.46
CA LYS A 254 10.97 -4.39 13.00
C LYS A 254 10.44 -3.69 11.74
N VAL A 255 10.27 -2.38 11.82
CA VAL A 255 9.92 -1.51 10.69
C VAL A 255 11.11 -0.62 10.41
N VAL A 256 11.91 -0.96 9.39
CA VAL A 256 13.22 -0.34 9.17
C VAL A 256 13.38 0.16 7.73
N SER A 257 13.85 1.39 7.56
CA SER A 257 14.20 1.96 6.25
C SER A 257 13.07 1.99 5.21
N ASN A 258 11.81 1.98 5.64
CA ASN A 258 10.66 2.03 4.72
C ASN A 258 10.33 3.47 4.30
N LEU A 259 9.83 3.64 3.08
CA LEU A 259 9.21 4.87 2.59
C LEU A 259 7.69 4.76 2.70
N LEU A 260 7.09 5.59 3.54
CA LEU A 260 5.66 5.66 3.83
C LEU A 260 5.14 7.04 3.43
N ALA A 261 4.67 7.17 2.18
CA ALA A 261 4.38 8.48 1.59
C ALA A 261 2.93 8.66 1.13
N ALA A 262 2.32 9.81 1.42
CA ALA A 262 0.99 10.17 0.90
C ALA A 262 -0.14 9.18 1.23
N ASN A 263 0.03 8.34 2.26
CA ASN A 263 -1.03 7.48 2.79
C ASN A 263 -1.97 8.31 3.67
N ARG A 264 -3.14 7.75 4.02
CA ARG A 264 -3.95 8.36 5.07
C ARG A 264 -3.23 8.30 6.42
N VAL A 265 -2.74 7.13 6.79
CA VAL A 265 -1.88 6.93 7.97
C VAL A 265 -0.59 6.27 7.52
N GLY A 266 0.58 6.79 7.89
CA GLY A 266 1.86 6.16 7.61
C GLY A 266 1.98 4.81 8.34
N ILE A 267 2.01 4.86 9.67
CA ILE A 267 2.06 3.67 10.54
C ILE A 267 0.87 3.69 11.50
N TYR A 268 0.08 2.62 11.54
CA TYR A 268 -0.94 2.38 12.54
C TYR A 268 -0.48 1.29 13.52
N ILE A 269 -0.60 1.53 14.81
CA ILE A 269 -0.20 0.58 15.87
C ILE A 269 -1.37 0.37 16.83
N ASP A 270 -1.77 -0.89 16.98
CA ASP A 270 -2.81 -1.31 17.92
C ASP A 270 -2.30 -2.47 18.75
N ASN A 271 -2.14 -2.23 20.06
CA ASN A 271 -1.71 -3.25 21.03
C ASN A 271 -0.53 -4.09 20.52
N SER A 272 0.49 -3.41 19.97
CA SER A 272 1.66 -4.04 19.36
C SER A 272 2.92 -3.37 19.90
N PRO A 273 3.72 -4.05 20.74
CA PRO A 273 3.56 -5.43 21.19
C PRO A 273 2.30 -5.69 22.02
N SER A 274 1.82 -6.92 21.96
CA SER A 274 0.69 -7.45 22.73
C SER A 274 1.15 -8.26 23.94
N SER A 275 2.36 -8.83 23.86
CA SER A 275 3.00 -9.59 24.94
C SER A 275 3.90 -8.71 25.79
N ALA A 276 3.89 -8.92 27.12
CA ALA A 276 4.61 -8.07 28.07
C ALA A 276 6.14 -8.08 27.94
N ASP A 277 6.72 -9.17 27.42
CA ASP A 277 8.18 -9.33 27.27
C ASP A 277 8.65 -9.03 25.84
N SER A 278 7.77 -8.53 24.97
CA SER A 278 8.06 -8.25 23.57
C SER A 278 8.33 -6.77 23.33
N THR A 279 9.09 -6.47 22.29
CA THR A 279 9.47 -5.10 21.92
C THR A 279 9.22 -4.85 20.44
N GLY A 280 8.99 -3.58 20.08
CA GLY A 280 8.94 -3.14 18.69
C GLY A 280 10.09 -2.20 18.35
N LEU A 281 10.55 -2.24 17.10
CA LEU A 281 11.57 -1.32 16.59
C LEU A 281 11.07 -0.61 15.33
N ILE A 282 10.99 0.72 15.37
CA ILE A 282 10.64 1.56 14.23
C ILE A 282 11.81 2.52 13.99
N HIS A 283 12.60 2.27 12.95
CA HIS A 283 13.88 2.92 12.77
C HIS A 283 14.16 3.31 11.32
N ALA A 284 14.80 4.47 11.10
CA ALA A 284 15.26 4.91 9.78
C ALA A 284 14.17 5.03 8.70
N ASN A 285 12.88 5.09 9.08
CA ASN A 285 11.79 5.21 8.11
C ASN A 285 11.60 6.65 7.65
N LYS A 286 11.17 6.82 6.40
CA LYS A 286 10.71 8.10 5.85
C LYS A 286 9.18 8.12 5.83
N ILE A 287 8.60 8.86 6.76
CA ILE A 287 7.15 8.95 6.96
C ILE A 287 6.73 10.35 6.53
N ALA A 288 6.26 10.49 5.29
CA ALA A 288 6.11 11.79 4.65
C ALA A 288 4.75 12.04 4.01
N PHE A 289 4.23 13.27 4.13
CA PHE A 289 3.01 13.71 3.43
C PHE A 289 1.76 12.86 3.72
N ASN A 290 1.73 12.13 4.83
CA ASN A 290 0.55 11.38 5.24
C ASN A 290 -0.44 12.32 5.97
N GLU A 291 -1.73 11.96 6.03
CA GLU A 291 -2.66 12.73 6.90
C GLU A 291 -2.26 12.56 8.37
N VAL A 292 -1.82 11.37 8.76
CA VAL A 292 -1.19 11.09 10.06
C VAL A 292 0.09 10.29 9.84
N GLY A 293 1.23 10.73 10.38
CA GLY A 293 2.50 10.00 10.27
C GLY A 293 2.45 8.67 11.04
N LEU A 294 2.20 8.74 12.34
CA LEU A 294 2.00 7.58 13.22
C LEU A 294 0.70 7.72 14.02
N LEU A 295 -0.18 6.73 13.95
CA LEU A 295 -1.40 6.63 14.74
C LEU A 295 -1.32 5.41 15.65
N ALA A 296 -1.37 5.60 16.96
CA ALA A 296 -1.30 4.49 17.92
C ALA A 296 -2.50 4.47 18.88
N THR A 297 -2.83 3.30 19.42
CA THR A 297 -3.77 3.21 20.55
C THR A 297 -3.04 3.48 21.88
N PRO A 298 -3.73 3.96 22.94
CA PRO A 298 -3.08 4.42 24.17
C PRO A 298 -2.32 3.33 24.93
N ASN A 299 -2.70 2.08 24.73
CA ASN A 299 -2.07 0.92 25.35
C ASN A 299 -0.82 0.46 24.61
N THR A 300 -0.43 1.12 23.51
CA THR A 300 0.80 0.79 22.78
C THR A 300 2.01 1.09 23.66
N HIS A 301 2.85 0.09 23.91
CA HIS A 301 4.00 0.16 24.81
C HIS A 301 5.25 -0.46 24.16
N ASP A 302 6.42 -0.31 24.79
CA ASP A 302 7.67 -1.02 24.46
C ASP A 302 8.12 -0.98 22.99
N ASN A 303 7.72 0.06 22.26
CA ASN A 303 8.31 0.39 20.97
C ASN A 303 9.48 1.36 21.15
N THR A 304 10.60 1.10 20.48
CA THR A 304 11.71 2.05 20.32
C THR A 304 11.64 2.67 18.92
N ILE A 305 11.42 3.99 18.86
CA ILE A 305 11.11 4.75 17.66
C ILE A 305 12.15 5.86 17.52
N TYR A 306 13.12 5.70 16.61
CA TYR A 306 14.21 6.68 16.46
C TYR A 306 14.83 6.69 15.06
N ASP A 307 15.51 7.77 14.71
CA ASP A 307 16.14 8.00 13.40
C ASP A 307 15.13 8.01 12.24
N ASN A 308 13.83 8.14 12.52
CA ASN A 308 12.82 8.29 11.50
C ASN A 308 12.69 9.75 11.07
N GLY A 309 12.34 9.98 9.80
CA GLY A 309 11.96 11.30 9.30
C GLY A 309 10.44 11.44 9.22
N PHE A 310 9.85 12.16 10.16
CA PHE A 310 8.44 12.60 10.12
C PHE A 310 8.37 13.94 9.37
N ILE A 311 8.02 13.88 8.09
CA ILE A 311 8.22 14.98 7.15
C ILE A 311 6.88 15.43 6.57
N GLU A 312 6.44 16.63 6.91
CA GLU A 312 5.27 17.28 6.30
C GLU A 312 4.01 16.39 6.32
N ASN A 313 3.84 15.58 7.36
CA ASN A 313 2.55 14.95 7.63
C ASN A 313 1.61 16.02 8.17
N GLU A 314 0.31 15.92 7.88
CA GLU A 314 -0.68 16.86 8.44
C GLU A 314 -0.72 16.80 9.98
N GLU A 315 -0.52 15.60 10.53
CA GLU A 315 -0.25 15.35 11.95
C GLU A 315 0.91 14.35 12.06
N GLN A 316 2.00 14.68 12.76
CA GLN A 316 3.15 13.78 12.86
C GLN A 316 2.80 12.50 13.62
N VAL A 317 2.17 12.65 14.78
CA VAL A 317 1.76 11.56 15.67
C VAL A 317 0.39 11.85 16.27
N SER A 318 -0.47 10.85 16.30
CA SER A 318 -1.80 10.91 16.90
C SER A 318 -2.09 9.70 17.78
N VAL A 319 -2.99 9.87 18.75
CA VAL A 319 -3.45 8.78 19.63
C VAL A 319 -4.93 8.53 19.39
N HIS A 320 -5.26 7.31 18.96
CA HIS A 320 -6.64 6.92 18.72
C HIS A 320 -7.43 6.91 20.03
N GLY A 321 -8.45 7.75 20.13
CA GLY A 321 -9.24 7.92 21.36
C GLY A 321 -8.62 8.86 22.41
N GLY A 322 -7.49 9.51 22.08
CA GLY A 322 -6.76 10.41 22.99
C GLY A 322 -5.89 9.66 24.02
N GLY A 323 -5.14 10.40 24.83
CA GLY A 323 -4.16 9.83 25.77
C GLY A 323 -2.73 10.14 25.36
N GLN A 324 -1.79 9.33 25.85
CA GLN A 324 -0.35 9.55 25.72
C GLN A 324 0.37 8.26 25.30
N LEU A 325 1.59 8.39 24.78
CA LEU A 325 2.43 7.30 24.29
C LEU A 325 3.74 7.15 25.08
N PHE A 326 3.77 7.59 26.34
CA PHE A 326 4.96 7.51 27.22
C PHE A 326 5.42 6.10 27.56
N LEU A 327 4.61 5.08 27.26
CA LEU A 327 5.03 3.69 27.34
C LEU A 327 5.95 3.27 26.18
N ASN A 328 6.19 4.16 25.21
CA ASN A 328 7.13 3.98 24.11
C ASN A 328 8.32 4.93 24.25
N GLN A 329 9.44 4.57 23.62
CA GLN A 329 10.66 5.36 23.60
C GLN A 329 10.80 6.03 22.23
N PHE A 330 10.63 7.35 22.16
CA PHE A 330 10.79 8.14 20.92
C PHE A 330 12.23 8.60 20.68
N ALA A 331 13.19 7.96 21.34
CA ALA A 331 14.62 8.12 21.06
C ALA A 331 15.37 6.82 21.33
N GLY A 332 16.44 6.61 20.57
CA GLY A 332 17.43 5.59 20.84
C GLY A 332 18.47 6.09 21.85
N PRO A 333 19.57 5.32 22.04
CA PRO A 333 20.62 5.69 22.98
C PRO A 333 21.24 7.06 22.69
N ASP A 334 21.47 7.38 21.40
CA ASP A 334 22.26 8.54 20.99
C ASP A 334 21.43 9.67 20.38
N ARG A 335 20.26 9.36 19.80
CA ARG A 335 19.46 10.31 19.01
C ARG A 335 17.99 9.88 18.89
N GLY A 336 17.15 10.87 18.60
CA GLY A 336 15.72 10.76 18.40
C GLY A 336 15.32 10.71 16.93
N ASN A 337 14.16 11.27 16.62
CA ASN A 337 13.60 11.37 15.28
C ASN A 337 13.73 12.79 14.73
N PHE A 338 13.63 12.94 13.42
CA PHE A 338 13.43 14.23 12.78
C PHE A 338 11.94 14.53 12.67
N TRP A 339 11.55 15.75 13.04
CA TRP A 339 10.18 16.24 12.97
C TRP A 339 10.17 17.56 12.20
N SER A 340 9.45 17.63 11.08
CA SER A 340 9.47 18.84 10.23
C SER A 340 8.85 20.07 10.87
N ASP A 341 8.06 19.89 11.94
CA ASP A 341 7.44 20.94 12.75
C ASP A 341 8.20 21.21 14.07
N TYR A 342 9.37 20.60 14.26
CA TYR A 342 10.25 20.94 15.38
C TYR A 342 10.83 22.34 15.20
N ASN A 343 10.58 23.21 16.19
CA ASN A 343 11.01 24.61 16.19
C ASN A 343 12.18 24.88 17.17
N GLY A 344 12.91 23.84 17.58
CA GLY A 344 14.12 24.02 18.39
C GLY A 344 15.32 24.44 17.58
N PHE A 345 16.44 24.66 18.26
CA PHE A 345 17.73 25.00 17.65
C PHE A 345 18.81 24.05 18.15
N ASP A 346 19.88 23.93 17.35
CA ASP A 346 21.09 23.19 17.64
C ASP A 346 22.21 24.22 17.90
N ARG A 347 22.65 24.35 19.16
CA ARG A 347 23.60 25.41 19.56
C ARG A 347 25.04 24.97 19.42
N ASP A 348 25.33 23.71 19.67
CA ASP A 348 26.69 23.14 19.64
C ASP A 348 27.03 22.44 18.31
N HIS A 349 26.07 22.40 17.38
CA HIS A 349 26.17 21.86 16.02
C HIS A 349 26.41 20.35 16.00
N ASP A 350 25.86 19.61 16.96
CA ASP A 350 25.94 18.15 17.03
C ASP A 350 24.84 17.45 16.20
N GLY A 351 23.89 18.21 15.64
CA GLY A 351 22.76 17.73 14.84
C GLY A 351 21.52 17.40 15.66
N LEU A 352 21.56 17.56 16.99
CA LEU A 352 20.46 17.35 17.92
C LEU A 352 19.88 18.69 18.38
N GLY A 353 18.58 18.68 18.66
CA GLY A 353 17.89 19.82 19.21
C GLY A 353 18.12 19.98 20.72
N GLU A 354 18.35 21.22 21.16
CA GLU A 354 18.59 21.56 22.58
C GLU A 354 17.35 21.33 23.48
N PHE A 355 16.16 21.25 22.89
CA PHE A 355 14.91 21.00 23.59
C PHE A 355 14.27 19.71 23.11
N ALA A 356 13.62 18.98 24.02
CA ALA A 356 12.81 17.83 23.67
C ALA A 356 11.67 18.25 22.72
N TYR A 357 11.34 17.37 21.78
CA TYR A 357 10.12 17.50 20.98
C TYR A 357 8.94 16.88 21.76
N GLU A 358 8.00 17.74 22.12
CA GLU A 358 6.84 17.41 22.94
C GLU A 358 5.57 17.99 22.28
N PRO A 359 4.94 17.27 21.35
CA PRO A 359 3.78 17.79 20.65
C PRO A 359 2.60 17.98 21.61
N ARG A 360 2.06 19.19 21.59
CA ARG A 360 0.94 19.67 22.41
C ARG A 360 -0.07 20.34 21.49
N SER A 361 -1.35 20.02 21.65
CA SER A 361 -2.42 20.66 20.86
C SER A 361 -3.73 20.70 21.64
N LEU A 362 -4.10 21.90 22.08
CA LEU A 362 -5.35 22.13 22.78
C LEU A 362 -6.54 21.87 21.86
N PHE A 363 -6.44 22.32 20.60
CA PHE A 363 -7.51 22.11 19.64
C PHE A 363 -7.79 20.62 19.40
N ARG A 364 -6.75 19.79 19.38
CA ARG A 364 -6.90 18.33 19.24
C ARG A 364 -7.54 17.70 20.47
N THR A 365 -7.17 18.15 21.68
CA THR A 365 -7.87 17.73 22.90
C THR A 365 -9.36 18.07 22.84
N MET A 366 -9.72 19.23 22.28
CA MET A 366 -11.12 19.60 22.06
C MET A 366 -11.77 18.75 20.97
N LEU A 367 -11.08 18.51 19.85
CA LEU A 367 -11.55 17.70 18.73
C LEU A 367 -11.89 16.26 19.13
N ALA A 368 -11.10 15.69 20.04
CA ALA A 368 -11.35 14.35 20.59
C ALA A 368 -12.67 14.28 21.40
N ARG A 369 -13.10 15.39 22.01
CA ARG A 369 -14.35 15.49 22.77
C ARG A 369 -15.53 15.87 21.87
N GLU A 370 -15.30 16.74 20.89
CA GLU A 370 -16.32 17.28 20.00
C GLU A 370 -15.92 17.11 18.52
N PRO A 371 -16.25 15.97 17.90
CA PRO A 371 -15.86 15.68 16.52
C PRO A 371 -16.34 16.69 15.48
N ASN A 372 -17.41 17.45 15.78
CA ASN A 372 -17.92 18.51 14.93
C ASN A 372 -16.93 19.67 14.75
N LEU A 373 -15.93 19.79 15.63
CA LEU A 373 -14.85 20.76 15.48
C LEU A 373 -13.95 20.47 14.26
N ARG A 374 -14.07 19.30 13.62
CA ARG A 374 -13.36 18.99 12.36
C ARG A 374 -13.56 20.05 11.27
N LEU A 375 -14.69 20.76 11.28
CA LEU A 375 -14.96 21.87 10.36
C LEU A 375 -13.93 23.01 10.47
N PHE A 376 -13.29 23.17 11.62
CA PHE A 376 -12.34 24.24 11.90
C PHE A 376 -10.88 23.84 11.72
N VAL A 377 -10.60 22.60 11.28
CA VAL A 377 -9.24 22.16 10.96
C VAL A 377 -8.67 23.05 9.85
N HIS A 378 -7.42 23.50 10.00
CA HIS A 378 -6.72 24.50 9.17
C HIS A 378 -7.33 25.90 9.13
N SER A 379 -8.31 26.20 9.99
CA SER A 379 -8.92 27.52 10.05
C SER A 379 -8.15 28.50 10.95
N PRO A 380 -8.35 29.82 10.78
CA PRO A 380 -7.85 30.82 11.73
C PRO A 380 -8.34 30.59 13.18
N ALA A 381 -9.49 29.95 13.37
CA ALA A 381 -10.01 29.63 14.70
C ALA A 381 -9.14 28.58 15.41
N GLN A 382 -8.69 27.53 14.70
CA GLN A 382 -7.73 26.57 15.24
C GLN A 382 -6.43 27.29 15.65
N GLN A 383 -5.88 28.15 14.78
CA GLN A 383 -4.64 28.88 15.08
C GLN A 383 -4.77 29.77 16.32
N ALA A 384 -5.91 30.44 16.50
CA ALA A 384 -6.19 31.25 17.68
C ALA A 384 -6.25 30.41 18.96
N ILE A 385 -6.85 29.22 18.91
CA ILE A 385 -6.90 28.28 20.05
C ILE A 385 -5.49 27.83 20.42
N GLU A 386 -4.66 27.43 19.45
CA GLU A 386 -3.29 27.00 19.72
C GLU A 386 -2.36 28.13 20.18
N LEU A 387 -2.59 29.36 19.71
CA LEU A 387 -1.87 30.52 20.23
C LEU A 387 -2.27 30.81 21.68
N THR A 388 -3.56 30.66 22.01
CA THR A 388 -4.07 30.86 23.36
C THR A 388 -3.48 29.83 24.32
N ALA A 389 -3.43 28.55 23.95
CA ALA A 389 -2.80 27.50 24.75
C ALA A 389 -1.33 27.81 25.07
N ARG A 390 -0.58 28.30 24.07
CA ARG A 390 0.83 28.70 24.26
C ARG A 390 1.01 29.93 25.15
N ALA A 391 0.04 30.84 25.19
CA ALA A 391 0.10 32.06 25.98
C ALA A 391 -0.33 31.87 27.45
N PHE A 392 -1.19 30.88 27.72
CA PHE A 392 -1.77 30.61 29.03
C PHE A 392 -1.46 29.18 29.47
N PRO A 393 -0.43 28.95 30.30
CA PRO A 393 0.01 27.62 30.70
C PRO A 393 -1.09 26.73 31.30
N GLU A 394 -2.13 27.32 31.91
CA GLU A 394 -3.28 26.59 32.45
C GLU A 394 -4.14 25.90 31.38
N LEU A 395 -4.00 26.31 30.12
CA LEU A 395 -4.70 25.74 28.96
C LEU A 395 -3.78 24.85 28.10
N ASP A 396 -2.49 24.76 28.43
CA ASP A 396 -1.54 23.93 27.71
C ASP A 396 -1.72 22.46 28.11
N PRO A 397 -2.13 21.57 27.19
CA PRO A 397 -2.31 20.16 27.52
C PRO A 397 -0.99 19.47 27.80
N ASP A 398 -1.06 18.36 28.54
CA ASP A 398 0.09 17.48 28.69
C ASP A 398 0.56 16.96 27.32
N PRO A 399 1.86 16.79 27.12
CA PRO A 399 2.38 16.33 25.85
C PRO A 399 1.98 14.88 25.58
N MET A 400 1.78 14.56 24.30
CA MET A 400 1.36 13.22 23.86
C MET A 400 2.50 12.20 23.93
N LEU A 401 3.72 12.67 23.73
CA LEU A 401 4.97 11.92 23.76
C LEU A 401 6.11 12.89 24.07
N SER A 402 7.31 12.35 24.32
CA SER A 402 8.52 13.15 24.42
C SER A 402 9.65 12.46 23.66
N ASP A 403 10.23 13.17 22.70
CA ASP A 403 11.51 12.81 22.09
C ASP A 403 12.59 13.74 22.69
N PRO A 404 13.46 13.22 23.57
CA PRO A 404 14.46 14.03 24.27
C PRO A 404 15.65 14.45 23.40
N LYS A 405 15.81 13.88 22.20
CA LYS A 405 16.99 14.11 21.35
C LYS A 405 16.58 14.29 19.88
N PRO A 406 15.66 15.23 19.56
CA PRO A 406 15.15 15.36 18.21
C PRO A 406 16.28 15.76 17.25
N LEU A 407 16.26 15.23 16.04
CA LEU A 407 17.19 15.61 14.98
C LEU A 407 16.78 16.96 14.40
N VAL A 408 17.75 17.86 14.17
CA VAL A 408 17.50 19.17 13.53
C VAL A 408 17.47 19.09 12.01
N LEU A 409 18.13 18.08 11.44
CA LEU A 409 18.10 17.81 10.00
C LEU A 409 17.48 16.44 9.74
N PRO A 410 16.78 16.27 8.61
CA PRO A 410 16.27 14.97 8.23
C PRO A 410 17.43 13.99 8.04
N PRO A 411 17.26 12.70 8.38
CA PRO A 411 18.28 11.69 8.14
C PRO A 411 18.67 11.66 6.65
N ARG A 412 19.94 11.36 6.34
CA ARG A 412 20.44 11.36 4.95
C ARG A 412 19.69 10.30 4.14
N PHE A 413 19.09 10.72 3.03
CA PHE A 413 18.41 9.84 2.10
C PHE A 413 19.18 9.78 0.79
N GLU A 414 19.52 8.58 0.31
CA GLU A 414 19.86 8.38 -1.10
C GLU A 414 18.57 8.54 -1.91
N LEU A 415 18.38 9.73 -2.49
CA LEU A 415 17.34 9.92 -3.49
C LEU A 415 17.88 9.32 -4.78
N ASP A 416 17.41 8.12 -5.14
CA ASP A 416 17.35 7.77 -6.55
C ASP A 416 16.54 8.89 -7.23
N THR A 417 17.22 9.66 -8.06
CA THR A 417 16.60 10.78 -8.78
C THR A 417 15.50 10.23 -9.66
N ILE A 418 14.26 10.27 -9.18
CA ILE A 418 13.09 10.05 -10.03
C ILE A 418 13.06 11.23 -11.00
N GLU A 419 13.37 10.98 -12.27
CA GLU A 419 13.15 11.97 -13.33
C GLU A 419 11.68 12.41 -13.26
N ALA A 420 11.46 13.68 -12.95
CA ALA A 420 10.12 14.24 -12.92
C ALA A 420 9.49 14.08 -14.31
N GLY A 421 8.46 13.23 -14.39
CA GLY A 421 7.63 13.15 -15.59
C GLY A 421 7.04 14.52 -15.95
N PRO A 422 6.63 14.75 -17.21
CA PRO A 422 6.28 16.07 -17.75
C PRO A 422 5.06 16.77 -17.10
N GLY A 423 4.48 16.20 -16.04
CA GLY A 423 3.36 16.76 -15.27
C GLY A 423 3.72 17.93 -14.34
N GLY A 424 4.99 18.05 -13.91
CA GLY A 424 5.40 19.11 -12.97
C GLY A 424 5.19 20.54 -13.50
N PHE A 425 5.27 20.73 -14.81
CA PHE A 425 5.09 22.04 -15.46
C PHE A 425 3.63 22.54 -15.40
N ARG A 426 2.64 21.63 -15.34
CA ARG A 426 1.21 22.00 -15.30
C ARG A 426 0.75 22.48 -13.92
N MET A 427 1.33 21.93 -12.85
CA MET A 427 1.03 22.36 -11.47
C MET A 427 1.59 23.75 -11.16
N GLY A 428 2.75 24.11 -11.72
CA GLY A 428 3.33 25.46 -11.58
C GLY A 428 2.45 26.56 -12.18
N ILE A 429 1.81 26.31 -13.32
CA ILE A 429 0.92 27.28 -13.97
C ILE A 429 -0.38 27.49 -13.17
N LEU A 430 -0.94 26.41 -12.61
CA LEU A 430 -2.14 26.46 -11.75
C LEU A 430 -1.89 27.23 -10.45
N SER A 431 -0.73 27.05 -9.83
CA SER A 431 -0.36 27.76 -8.60
C SER A 431 -0.10 29.26 -8.85
N ILE A 432 0.54 29.63 -9.96
CA ILE A 432 0.67 31.04 -10.38
C ILE A 432 -0.72 31.67 -10.63
N GLY A 433 -1.64 30.94 -11.26
CA GLY A 433 -3.01 31.41 -11.49
C GLY A 433 -3.79 31.71 -10.20
N LEU A 434 -3.63 30.87 -9.17
CA LEU A 434 -4.26 31.07 -7.85
C LEU A 434 -3.63 32.24 -7.06
N ILE A 435 -2.31 32.43 -7.18
CA ILE A 435 -1.63 33.58 -6.56
C ILE A 435 -2.07 34.89 -7.22
N LEU A 436 -2.20 34.92 -8.55
CA LEU A 436 -2.64 36.13 -9.26
C LEU A 436 -4.11 36.45 -9.00
N SER A 437 -4.98 35.45 -8.87
CA SER A 437 -6.40 35.66 -8.56
C SER A 437 -6.60 36.15 -7.12
N SER A 438 -5.88 35.59 -6.16
CA SER A 438 -5.91 36.07 -4.76
C SER A 438 -5.37 37.49 -4.63
N LEU A 439 -4.29 37.84 -5.35
CA LEU A 439 -3.76 39.21 -5.39
C LEU A 439 -4.76 40.19 -6.02
N PHE A 440 -5.45 39.79 -7.09
CA PHE A 440 -6.49 40.61 -7.73
C PHE A 440 -7.67 40.90 -6.79
N VAL A 441 -8.12 39.89 -6.02
CA VAL A 441 -9.19 40.06 -5.02
C VAL A 441 -8.75 41.01 -3.90
N MET A 442 -7.52 40.88 -3.39
CA MET A 442 -7.00 41.80 -2.37
C MET A 442 -6.89 43.24 -2.87
N ILE A 443 -6.42 43.46 -4.10
CA ILE A 443 -6.35 44.80 -4.70
C ILE A 443 -7.76 45.39 -4.85
N ARG A 444 -8.73 44.61 -5.34
CA ARG A 444 -10.15 45.01 -5.45
C ARG A 444 -10.73 45.46 -4.11
N LEU A 445 -10.52 44.66 -3.06
CA LEU A 445 -11.04 44.96 -1.71
C LEU A 445 -10.37 46.18 -1.08
N THR A 446 -9.10 46.44 -1.40
CA THR A 446 -8.37 47.62 -0.91
C THR A 446 -8.85 48.89 -1.60
N VAL A 447 -9.06 48.85 -2.92
CA VAL A 447 -9.59 49.97 -3.71
C VAL A 447 -11.04 50.28 -3.33
N GLU A 448 -11.89 49.28 -3.11
CA GLU A 448 -13.27 49.50 -2.65
C GLU A 448 -13.32 50.11 -1.22
N ARG A 449 -12.35 49.78 -0.36
CA ARG A 449 -12.19 50.42 0.96
C ARG A 449 -11.74 51.88 0.88
N GLU A 450 -10.85 52.23 -0.04
CA GLU A 450 -10.41 53.63 -0.23
C GLU A 450 -11.53 54.50 -0.83
N ILE A 451 -12.31 53.95 -1.77
CA ILE A 451 -13.44 54.66 -2.39
C ILE A 451 -14.58 54.88 -1.39
N SER A 452 -14.82 53.94 -0.47
CA SER A 452 -15.83 54.09 0.59
C SER A 452 -15.41 54.98 1.75
N ALA A 453 -14.11 55.30 1.89
CA ALA A 453 -13.58 56.17 2.94
C ALA A 453 -13.61 57.68 2.60
N HIS A 454 -14.02 58.09 1.39
CA HIS A 454 -14.13 59.51 1.00
C HIS A 454 -15.51 59.86 0.39
N PRO A 455 -16.57 60.06 1.20
CA PRO A 455 -17.77 60.73 0.73
C PRO A 455 -17.50 62.25 0.64
N GLY A 456 -17.71 62.82 -0.55
CA GLY A 456 -17.34 64.18 -0.90
C GLY A 456 -17.88 65.30 0.01
N ALA A 457 -17.03 66.31 0.20
CA ALA A 457 -17.35 67.63 0.74
C ALA A 457 -18.10 68.50 -0.31
N PRO A 458 -18.72 69.64 0.09
CA PRO A 458 -20.04 70.08 -0.40
C PRO A 458 -20.00 70.87 -1.71
N ARG A 459 -21.11 70.86 -2.46
CA ARG A 459 -21.39 71.85 -3.51
C ARG A 459 -22.09 73.06 -2.89
N HIS A 460 -21.47 74.22 -3.07
CA HIS A 460 -22.11 75.53 -2.93
C HIS A 460 -23.21 75.69 -3.97
N ASP A 461 -24.41 76.06 -3.52
CA ASP A 461 -25.12 77.30 -3.90
C ASP A 461 -26.12 77.65 -2.79
#